data_AF-A0A353GYG5-F1
#
_entry.id   AF-A0A353GYG5-F1
#
_cell.length_a   1.000
_cell.length_b   1.000
_cell.length_c   1.000
_cell.angle_alpha   90.00
_cell.angle_beta   90.00
_cell.angle_gamma   90.00
#
_symmetry.space_group_name_H-M   'P 1'
#
loop_
_entity.id
_entity.type
_entity.pdbx_description
1 polymer ?
#
loop_
_entity_poly.entity_id
_entity_poly.type
_entity_poly.pdbx_seq_one_letter_code
_entity_poly.pdbx_strand_id
1 'polypeptide(L)'
;MGKQSEFVLNIEEFTSRRRKKGWNLSKTSKMTGISRPSLWKACLPINDPRRVELGQVSRDKLINVLGPFEGLFFLHDELQNCNEKRNRKNEQF
;
A
#
# COMPACT_ATOMS: atom_id res chain seq x y z
N MET A 1 -8.24 10.33 -22.13
CA MET A 1 -7.11 10.10 -21.21
C MET A 1 -7.56 9.10 -20.18
N GLY A 2 -7.07 7.85 -20.24
CA GLY A 2 -7.50 6.79 -19.32
C GLY A 2 -7.05 7.11 -17.90
N LYS A 3 -7.97 7.02 -16.92
CA LYS A 3 -7.63 7.06 -15.50
C LYS A 3 -6.65 5.91 -15.25
N GLN A 4 -5.39 6.22 -14.89
CA GLN A 4 -4.47 5.18 -14.45
C GLN A 4 -5.02 4.62 -13.15
N SER A 5 -5.24 3.31 -13.12
CA SER A 5 -5.66 2.64 -11.90
C SER A 5 -4.54 2.72 -10.88
N GLU A 6 -4.83 3.34 -9.74
CA GLU A 6 -3.87 3.63 -8.68
C GLU A 6 -3.69 2.39 -7.79
N PHE A 7 -2.47 1.84 -7.78
CA PHE A 7 -2.12 0.70 -6.92
C PHE A 7 -1.60 1.16 -5.58
N VAL A 8 -2.32 0.78 -4.55
CA VAL A 8 -2.15 1.24 -3.19
C VAL A 8 -1.52 0.13 -2.35
N LEU A 9 -0.53 0.49 -1.55
CA LEU A 9 0.13 -0.44 -0.64
C LEU A 9 -0.84 -0.91 0.45
N ASN A 10 -0.96 -2.23 0.60
CA ASN A 10 -1.62 -2.86 1.73
C ASN A 10 -0.73 -2.76 2.96
N ILE A 11 -1.09 -1.85 3.88
CA ILE A 11 -0.28 -1.53 5.06
C ILE A 11 -0.17 -2.73 6.00
N GLU A 12 -1.25 -3.49 6.16
CA GLU A 12 -1.29 -4.67 7.03
C GLU A 12 -0.37 -5.76 6.50
N GLU A 13 -0.52 -6.11 5.22
CA GLU A 13 0.31 -7.15 4.60
C GLU A 13 1.77 -6.72 4.49
N PHE A 14 2.03 -5.46 4.11
CA PHE A 14 3.38 -4.89 4.10
C PHE A 14 4.04 -4.97 5.48
N THR A 15 3.28 -4.71 6.56
CA THR A 15 3.78 -4.78 7.94
C THR A 15 4.01 -6.22 8.38
N SER A 16 3.07 -7.12 8.08
CA SER A 16 3.17 -8.56 8.34
C SER A 16 4.43 -9.14 7.70
N ARG A 17 4.64 -8.93 6.39
CA ARG A 17 5.79 -9.48 5.66
C ARG A 17 7.13 -8.97 6.17
N ARG A 18 7.23 -7.67 6.51
CA ARG A 18 8.46 -7.12 7.11
C ARG A 18 8.72 -7.68 8.50
N ARG A 19 7.69 -7.80 9.35
CA ARG A 19 7.83 -8.39 10.68
C ARG A 19 8.24 -9.87 10.63
N LYS A 20 7.70 -10.66 9.70
CA LYS A 20 8.13 -12.05 9.45
C LYS A 20 9.62 -12.16 9.11
N LYS A 21 10.20 -11.14 8.46
CA LYS A 21 11.64 -11.05 8.18
C LYS A 21 12.46 -10.39 9.32
N GLY A 22 11.82 -9.97 10.41
CA GLY A 22 12.46 -9.23 11.51
C GLY A 22 12.87 -7.80 11.14
N TRP A 23 12.24 -7.17 10.15
CA TRP A 23 12.64 -5.87 9.63
C TRP A 23 11.75 -4.72 10.12
N ASN A 24 12.40 -3.65 10.56
CA ASN A 24 11.76 -2.34 10.76
C ASN A 24 11.79 -1.51 9.46
N LEU A 25 11.19 -0.32 9.48
CA LEU A 25 11.13 0.56 8.28
C LEU A 25 12.52 0.98 7.79
N SER A 26 13.48 1.21 8.68
CA SER A 26 14.85 1.57 8.32
C SER A 26 15.56 0.43 7.59
N LYS A 27 15.46 -0.80 8.13
CA LYS A 27 16.01 -1.99 7.46
C LYS A 27 15.35 -2.21 6.11
N THR A 28 14.03 -2.04 6.04
CA THR A 28 13.29 -2.15 4.77
C THR A 28 13.79 -1.15 3.75
N SER A 29 13.93 0.11 4.13
CA SER A 29 14.48 1.17 3.27
C SER A 29 15.85 0.79 2.70
N LYS A 30 16.72 0.22 3.54
CA LYS A 30 18.05 -0.27 3.12
C LYS A 30 17.95 -1.47 2.16
N MET A 31 17.04 -2.41 2.41
CA MET A 31 16.89 -3.62 1.58
C MET A 31 16.24 -3.33 0.23
N THR A 32 15.31 -2.37 0.16
CA THR A 32 14.56 -2.07 -1.06
C THR A 32 15.17 -0.91 -1.85
N GLY A 33 16.06 -0.12 -1.24
CA GLY A 33 16.58 1.12 -1.82
C GLY A 33 15.50 2.20 -1.99
N ILE A 34 14.38 2.09 -1.28
CA ILE A 34 13.33 3.11 -1.22
C ILE A 34 13.58 3.96 0.01
N SER A 35 13.46 5.28 -0.12
CA SER A 35 13.69 6.17 1.02
C SER A 35 12.72 5.88 2.17
N ARG A 36 13.21 5.97 3.42
CA ARG A 36 12.38 5.81 4.61
C ARG A 36 11.18 6.77 4.62
N PRO A 37 11.31 8.06 4.25
CA PRO A 37 10.15 8.96 4.10
C PRO A 37 9.12 8.48 3.07
N SER A 38 9.55 7.98 1.91
CA SER A 38 8.64 7.45 0.88
C SER A 38 7.86 6.24 1.40
N LEU A 39 8.54 5.30 2.08
CA LEU A 39 7.87 4.15 2.71
C LEU A 39 6.88 4.59 3.80
N TRP A 40 7.25 5.58 4.61
CA TRP A 40 6.38 6.10 5.65
C TRP A 40 5.13 6.76 5.07
N LYS A 41 5.28 7.64 4.06
CA LYS A 41 4.14 8.26 3.36
C LYS A 41 3.23 7.24 2.70
N ALA A 42 3.78 6.17 2.12
CA ALA A 42 3.01 5.08 1.55
C ALA A 42 2.24 4.25 2.60
N CYS A 43 2.64 4.33 3.87
CA CYS A 43 1.97 3.67 5.00
C CYS A 43 0.91 4.54 5.69
N LEU A 44 0.67 5.77 5.23
CA LEU A 44 -0.37 6.62 5.79
C LEU A 44 -1.76 6.13 5.34
N PRO A 45 -2.84 6.39 6.09
CA PRO A 45 -4.21 6.07 5.68
C PRO A 45 -4.52 6.61 4.27
N ILE A 46 -5.38 5.92 3.53
CA ILE A 46 -5.68 6.26 2.12
C ILE A 46 -6.23 7.68 1.96
N ASN A 47 -6.91 8.19 2.98
CA ASN A 47 -7.48 9.53 3.03
C ASN A 47 -6.53 10.61 3.60
N ASP A 48 -5.29 10.25 3.99
CA ASP A 48 -4.32 11.23 4.51
C ASP A 48 -3.70 12.01 3.34
N PRO A 49 -3.74 13.36 3.33
CA PRO A 49 -3.23 14.17 2.22
C PRO A 49 -1.71 14.08 2.03
N ARG A 50 -0.98 13.59 3.04
CA ARG A 50 0.48 13.39 2.95
C ARG A 50 0.83 12.01 2.37
N ARG A 51 -0.17 11.15 2.14
CA ARG A 51 0.04 9.86 1.50
C ARG A 51 0.64 10.07 0.12
N VAL A 52 1.62 9.23 -0.20
CA VAL A 52 2.24 9.23 -1.52
C VAL A 52 2.22 7.81 -2.04
N GLU A 53 1.76 7.66 -3.27
CA GLU A 53 1.79 6.39 -3.96
C GLU A 53 3.21 5.99 -4.34
N LEU A 54 3.47 4.69 -4.29
CA LEU A 54 4.73 4.16 -4.79
C LEU A 54 4.61 4.02 -6.30
N GLY A 55 5.47 4.73 -7.02
CA GLY A 55 5.63 4.54 -8.47
C GLY A 55 6.10 3.12 -8.81
N GLN A 56 5.95 2.73 -10.08
CA GLN A 56 6.19 1.37 -10.55
C GLN A 56 7.52 0.78 -10.07
N VAL A 57 8.63 1.52 -10.24
CA VAL A 57 9.98 1.09 -9.81
C VAL A 57 10.05 0.79 -8.32
N SER A 58 9.36 1.57 -7.47
CA SER A 58 9.30 1.32 -6.03
C SER A 58 8.45 0.10 -5.70
N ARG A 59 7.37 -0.16 -6.45
CA ARG A 59 6.55 -1.37 -6.28
C ARG A 59 7.36 -2.61 -6.65
N ASP A 60 8.05 -2.60 -7.78
CA ASP A 60 8.89 -3.74 -8.23
C ASP A 60 9.98 -4.07 -7.20
N LYS A 61 10.61 -3.04 -6.63
CA LYS A 61 11.58 -3.19 -5.52
C LYS A 61 10.97 -3.84 -4.28
N LEU A 62 9.74 -3.48 -3.92
CA LEU A 62 9.03 -4.12 -2.81
C LEU A 62 8.70 -5.57 -3.11
N ILE A 63 8.25 -5.88 -4.33
CA ILE A 63 7.89 -7.23 -4.74
C ILE A 63 9.11 -8.15 -4.69
N ASN A 64 10.23 -7.70 -5.25
CA ASN A 64 11.48 -8.46 -5.26
C ASN A 64 11.99 -8.79 -3.85
N VAL A 65 11.72 -7.93 -2.87
CA VAL A 65 12.28 -8.03 -1.52
C VAL A 65 11.32 -8.68 -0.52
N LEU A 66 10.03 -8.38 -0.63
CA LEU A 66 9.00 -8.82 0.31
C LEU A 66 8.11 -9.93 -0.25
N GLY A 67 8.22 -10.26 -1.53
CA GLY A 67 7.42 -11.31 -2.17
C GLY A 67 6.31 -10.73 -3.05
N PRO A 68 5.42 -11.59 -3.57
CA PRO A 68 4.59 -11.31 -4.74
C PRO A 68 3.66 -10.10 -4.59
N PHE A 69 3.22 -9.57 -5.73
CA PHE A 69 2.28 -8.45 -5.81
C PHE A 69 0.96 -8.75 -5.08
N GLU A 70 0.44 -9.97 -5.23
CA GLU A 70 -0.85 -10.34 -4.62
C GLU A 70 -0.83 -10.12 -3.10
N GLY A 71 -1.86 -9.42 -2.63
CA GLY A 71 -2.03 -9.05 -1.22
C GLY A 71 -1.15 -7.89 -0.75
N LEU A 72 -0.02 -7.62 -1.40
CA LEU A 72 0.87 -6.51 -1.03
C LEU A 72 0.37 -5.17 -1.58
N PHE A 73 -0.29 -5.19 -2.73
CA PHE A 73 -0.94 -4.04 -3.34
C PHE A 73 -2.39 -4.37 -3.72
N PHE A 74 -3.24 -3.37 -3.77
CA PHE A 74 -4.61 -3.45 -4.26
C PHE A 74 -4.95 -2.24 -5.12
N LEU A 75 -6.02 -2.33 -5.90
CA LEU A 75 -6.53 -1.22 -6.71
C LEU A 75 -7.35 -0.26 -5.84
N HIS A 76 -7.05 1.05 -5.89
CA HIS A 76 -7.77 2.08 -5.14
C HIS A 76 -9.29 2.05 -5.42
N ASP A 77 -9.66 1.91 -6.70
CA ASP A 77 -11.05 1.89 -7.16
C ASP A 77 -11.87 0.73 -6.57
N GLU A 78 -11.23 -0.41 -6.24
CA GLU A 78 -11.91 -1.54 -5.60
C GLU A 78 -12.27 -1.24 -4.14
N LEU A 79 -11.47 -0.43 -3.46
CA LEU A 79 -11.66 -0.09 -2.04
C LEU A 79 -12.69 1.02 -1.84
N GLN A 80 -12.73 2.04 -2.71
CA GLN A 80 -13.81 3.03 -2.73
C GLN A 80 -15.16 2.36 -2.99
N ASN A 81 -15.26 1.48 -3.99
CA ASN A 81 -16.49 0.76 -4.29
C ASN A 81 -16.93 -0.19 -3.15
N CYS A 82 -16.00 -0.83 -2.45
CA CYS A 82 -16.32 -1.64 -1.26
C CYS A 82 -16.82 -0.78 -0.09
N ASN A 83 -16.18 0.36 0.18
CA ASN A 83 -16.57 1.26 1.27
C ASN A 83 -17.92 1.94 1.01
N GLU A 84 -18.21 2.34 -0.23
CA GLU A 84 -19.53 2.86 -0.62
C GLU A 84 -20.64 1.82 -0.43
N LYS A 85 -20.39 0.56 -0.83
CA LYS A 85 -21.35 -0.54 -0.59
C LYS A 85 -21.56 -0.83 0.89
N ARG A 86 -20.53 -0.63 1.74
CA ARG A 86 -20.63 -0.80 3.20
C ARG A 86 -21.45 0.31 3.84
N ASN A 87 -21.26 1.57 3.43
CA ASN A 87 -22.05 2.69 3.94
C ASN A 87 -23.53 2.58 3.56
N ARG A 88 -23.85 2.17 2.32
CA ARG A 88 -25.25 1.93 1.92
C ARG A 88 -25.95 0.83 2.73
N LYS A 89 -25.22 -0.16 3.25
CA LYS A 89 -25.79 -1.20 4.12
C LYS A 89 -26.05 -0.69 5.54
N ASN A 90 -25.29 0.29 6.02
CA ASN A 90 -25.49 0.87 7.36
C ASN A 90 -26.55 1.97 7.39
N GLU A 91 -26.94 2.54 6.24
CA GLU A 91 -28.07 3.48 6.14
C GLU A 91 -29.44 2.77 5.99
N GLN A 92 -29.46 1.45 5.86
CA GLN A 92 -30.68 0.64 5.73
C GLN A 92 -31.09 -0.07 7.04
N PHE A 93 -30.41 0.22 8.15
CA PHE A 93 -30.75 -0.28 9.49
C PHE A 93 -30.97 0.88 10.47
#